data_AF-A0A538HII8-F1
#
_entry.id   AF-A0A538HII8-F1
#
_cell.length_a   1.000
_cell.length_b   1.000
_cell.length_c   1.000
_cell.angle_alpha   90.00
_cell.angle_beta   90.00
_cell.angle_gamma   90.00
#
_symmetry.space_group_name_H-M   'P 1'
#
loop_
_entity.id
_entity.type
_entity.pdbx_description
1 polymer ?
#
loop_
_entity_poly.entity_id
_entity_poly.type
_entity_poly.pdbx_seq_one_letter_code
_entity_poly.pdbx_strand_id
1 'polypeptide(L)'
;MSEHRSEAEERSSSKQTEPTGSGPEDRASDALAERAGRWTAARFTRRSLFGRVGRAAVMLAGGPAIATLLADPASARVCGQSGVSPKCSTYDCADGQWGYCWYSVGCCADGALKKICDCCVAGYPNVHGYCPPGANVKCIVESCGNDPRVQSVAVTRLPGGDPTATATAVRAVRFPRGSGVVVLADAGSNLATAVAMPVGAVVAGPVLVVARNDLGPDTAAVIEATGATAVKIVDAWLPATVDDDLRARGYDVERIGAAGDIETFSLEVARWIRGAIGSDRAVCITAEGQSSAAAPVAAAFAAGRGCPLLVGVEAATATHDDAAANGLAVVTYMIGPEAAARAGEVPGSRSVSGPSLPAIAAALATVARTTEQARTDVIALASRAAPGLLALAELRVPLVLHEPTAVDGAREWLFADHRSLRTVYVLDGPGALSTPAYYELQSILNGYEAHRLIGVAGQGLPVVPQPRAEQPIGLARVGPTPPR
;
A
#
# COMPACT_ATOMS: atom_id res chain seq x y z
N MET A 1 -51.42 -28.78 -52.75
CA MET A 1 -51.43 -28.60 -54.22
C MET A 1 -50.65 -27.32 -54.52
N SER A 2 -49.34 -27.46 -54.78
CA SER A 2 -48.71 -27.19 -56.09
C SER A 2 -48.66 -25.68 -56.41
N GLU A 3 -47.58 -25.00 -56.01
CA GLU A 3 -46.41 -24.63 -56.84
C GLU A 3 -46.73 -23.60 -57.95
N HIS A 4 -46.16 -22.38 -57.92
CA HIS A 4 -44.82 -22.07 -58.44
C HIS A 4 -44.41 -20.58 -58.25
N ARG A 5 -43.09 -20.37 -58.34
CA ARG A 5 -42.26 -19.16 -58.16
C ARG A 5 -42.51 -18.04 -59.19
N SER A 6 -42.22 -16.77 -58.83
CA SER A 6 -41.07 -16.01 -59.37
C SER A 6 -40.81 -14.67 -58.64
N GLU A 7 -39.52 -14.36 -58.57
CA GLU A 7 -38.81 -13.19 -58.02
C GLU A 7 -39.27 -11.82 -58.53
N ALA A 8 -39.14 -10.78 -57.68
CA ALA A 8 -38.53 -9.49 -58.03
C ALA A 8 -38.28 -8.64 -56.76
N GLU A 9 -37.03 -8.24 -56.59
CA GLU A 9 -36.49 -7.38 -55.52
C GLU A 9 -37.08 -5.96 -55.56
N GLU A 10 -37.44 -5.44 -54.39
CA GLU A 10 -37.83 -4.04 -54.22
C GLU A 10 -36.70 -3.22 -53.59
N ARG A 11 -36.35 -2.15 -54.31
CA ARG A 11 -35.26 -1.21 -54.06
C ARG A 11 -35.63 -0.24 -52.92
N SER A 12 -34.70 0.00 -52.00
CA SER A 12 -34.66 1.26 -51.24
C SER A 12 -33.24 1.81 -51.18
N SER A 13 -33.11 3.03 -51.69
CA SER A 13 -31.87 3.76 -51.93
C SER A 13 -31.48 4.56 -50.69
N SER A 14 -30.33 4.26 -50.08
CA SER A 14 -29.59 5.22 -49.26
C SER A 14 -28.16 5.36 -49.80
N LYS A 15 -27.84 6.58 -50.23
CA LYS A 15 -26.51 6.98 -50.72
C LYS A 15 -25.55 7.10 -49.54
N GLN A 16 -24.43 6.38 -49.61
CA GLN A 16 -23.22 6.69 -48.85
C GLN A 16 -22.49 7.87 -49.50
N THR A 17 -22.08 8.84 -48.69
CA THR A 17 -21.22 9.97 -49.07
C THR A 17 -19.81 9.71 -48.53
N GLU A 18 -18.81 9.68 -49.43
CA GLU A 18 -17.38 9.71 -49.11
C GLU A 18 -16.95 11.11 -48.64
N PRO A 19 -15.92 11.24 -47.76
CA PRO A 19 -15.36 12.53 -47.38
C PRO A 19 -14.38 13.04 -48.46
N THR A 20 -14.72 14.19 -49.06
CA THR A 20 -13.91 14.93 -50.03
C THR A 20 -12.70 15.60 -49.36
N GLY A 21 -11.52 15.43 -49.97
CA GLY A 21 -10.26 16.04 -49.56
C GLY A 21 -10.23 17.57 -49.66
N SER A 22 -9.43 18.18 -48.79
CA SER A 22 -9.20 19.63 -48.70
C SER A 22 -8.56 20.20 -49.96
N GLY A 23 -9.05 21.38 -50.33
CA GLY A 23 -8.77 22.04 -51.61
C GLY A 23 -7.40 22.74 -51.69
N PRO A 24 -7.04 23.24 -52.88
CA PRO A 24 -5.73 23.82 -53.18
C PRO A 24 -5.44 25.17 -52.48
N GLU A 25 -6.42 25.80 -51.84
CA GLU A 25 -6.21 27.04 -51.08
C GLU A 25 -5.52 26.80 -49.73
N ASP A 26 -5.76 25.67 -49.07
CA ASP A 26 -5.11 25.31 -47.79
C ASP A 26 -3.60 25.01 -47.94
N ARG A 27 -3.19 24.53 -49.12
CA ARG A 27 -1.77 24.25 -49.42
C ARG A 27 -0.96 25.52 -49.66
N ALA A 28 -1.60 26.60 -50.07
CA ALA A 28 -0.95 27.88 -50.32
C ALA A 28 -0.68 28.65 -49.01
N SER A 29 -1.59 28.55 -48.03
CA SER A 29 -1.40 29.09 -46.68
C SER A 29 -0.29 28.37 -45.92
N ASP A 30 -0.21 27.04 -46.04
CA ASP A 30 0.84 26.25 -45.39
C ASP A 30 2.23 26.53 -45.97
N ALA A 31 2.35 26.70 -47.29
CA ALA A 31 3.60 27.06 -47.94
C ALA A 31 4.06 28.51 -47.61
N LEU A 32 3.13 29.43 -47.38
CA LEU A 32 3.40 30.81 -46.94
C LEU A 32 3.83 30.86 -45.47
N ALA A 33 3.18 30.08 -44.60
CA ALA A 33 3.57 29.92 -43.20
C ALA A 33 4.95 29.28 -43.06
N GLU A 34 5.25 28.28 -43.88
CA GLU A 34 6.56 27.62 -43.92
C GLU A 34 7.67 28.55 -44.46
N ARG A 35 7.38 29.37 -45.48
CA ARG A 35 8.32 30.40 -45.97
C ARG A 35 8.54 31.52 -44.97
N ALA A 36 7.48 31.99 -44.29
CA ALA A 36 7.59 33.00 -43.25
C ALA A 36 8.40 32.49 -42.05
N GLY A 37 8.19 31.23 -41.66
CA GLY A 37 8.95 30.54 -40.60
C GLY A 37 10.43 30.35 -40.95
N ARG A 38 10.75 29.93 -42.18
CA ARG A 38 12.14 29.82 -42.65
C ARG A 38 12.82 31.20 -42.78
N TRP A 39 12.09 32.24 -43.15
CA TRP A 39 12.60 33.62 -43.25
C TRP A 39 12.88 34.25 -41.88
N THR A 40 12.02 34.00 -40.87
CA THR A 40 12.26 34.47 -39.50
C THR A 40 13.38 33.69 -38.80
N ALA A 41 13.46 32.38 -39.03
CA ALA A 41 14.56 31.54 -38.53
C ALA A 41 15.93 31.96 -39.10
N ALA A 42 15.98 32.42 -40.36
CA ALA A 42 17.20 32.88 -41.00
C ALA A 42 17.64 34.29 -40.55
N ARG A 43 16.75 35.12 -39.97
CA ARG A 43 17.08 36.52 -39.60
C ARG A 43 17.50 36.73 -38.15
N PHE A 44 17.37 35.71 -37.29
CA PHE A 44 17.86 35.73 -35.91
C PHE A 44 19.07 34.81 -35.71
N THR A 45 20.07 34.94 -36.57
CA THR A 45 21.38 34.33 -36.36
C THR A 45 22.16 35.09 -35.29
N ARG A 46 22.53 34.33 -34.26
CA ARG A 46 23.51 34.58 -33.20
C ARG A 46 24.63 35.56 -33.60
N ARG A 47 24.56 36.81 -33.13
CA ARG A 47 25.66 37.69 -32.66
C ARG A 47 25.23 39.16 -32.70
N SER A 48 24.43 39.61 -31.73
CA SER A 48 24.46 41.02 -31.33
C SER A 48 24.15 41.15 -29.84
N LEU A 49 24.86 42.07 -29.18
CA LEU A 49 24.80 42.31 -27.73
C LEU A 49 23.40 42.72 -27.25
N PHE A 50 22.53 43.20 -28.15
CA PHE A 50 21.15 43.62 -27.85
C PHE A 50 20.14 42.46 -27.71
N GLY A 51 20.50 41.23 -28.10
CA GLY A 51 19.62 40.06 -27.95
C GLY A 51 19.43 39.58 -26.51
N ARG A 52 20.30 39.98 -25.56
CA ARG A 52 20.19 39.59 -24.15
C ARG A 52 19.32 40.55 -23.33
N VAL A 53 19.27 41.83 -23.68
CA VAL A 53 18.46 42.82 -22.97
C VAL A 53 16.97 42.67 -23.33
N GLY A 54 16.66 42.32 -24.58
CA GLY A 54 15.27 42.06 -25.01
C GLY A 54 14.64 40.79 -24.39
N ARG A 55 15.46 39.76 -24.10
CA ARG A 55 14.96 38.50 -23.50
C ARG A 55 14.61 38.63 -22.01
N ALA A 56 15.32 39.49 -21.28
CA ALA A 56 15.00 39.76 -19.87
C ALA A 56 13.72 40.61 -19.73
N ALA A 57 13.47 41.54 -20.65
CA ALA A 57 12.28 42.39 -20.63
C ALA A 57 10.98 41.61 -20.90
N VAL A 58 11.02 40.58 -21.76
CA VAL A 58 9.84 39.74 -22.04
C VAL A 58 9.55 38.74 -20.92
N MET A 59 10.57 38.29 -20.18
CA MET A 59 10.42 37.36 -19.05
C MET A 59 9.78 38.00 -17.81
N LEU A 60 9.92 39.33 -17.66
CA LEU A 60 9.36 40.09 -16.53
C LEU A 60 7.90 40.51 -16.73
N ALA A 61 7.39 40.50 -17.96
CA ALA A 61 6.04 40.98 -18.28
C ALA A 61 5.02 39.86 -18.59
N GLY A 62 5.47 38.67 -19.03
CA GLY A 62 4.61 37.54 -19.29
C GLY A 62 4.93 36.40 -18.34
N GLY A 63 4.08 36.19 -17.34
CA GLY A 63 4.18 35.09 -16.38
C GLY A 63 4.18 33.69 -17.03
N PRO A 64 3.88 32.61 -16.26
CA PRO A 64 4.13 31.20 -16.63
C PRO A 64 3.63 30.72 -18.01
N ALA A 65 2.76 31.48 -18.67
CA ALA A 65 2.18 31.20 -19.98
C ALA A 65 3.13 31.41 -21.19
N ILE A 66 4.28 32.09 -21.06
CA ILE A 66 5.22 32.26 -22.20
C ILE A 66 6.35 31.20 -22.20
N ALA A 67 6.57 30.50 -21.08
CA ALA A 67 7.54 29.39 -21.02
C ALA A 67 7.18 28.23 -21.97
N THR A 68 5.90 28.08 -22.29
CA THR A 68 5.37 27.07 -23.22
C THR A 68 5.51 27.44 -24.70
N LEU A 69 5.79 28.70 -25.04
CA LEU A 69 5.99 29.16 -26.42
C LEU A 69 7.45 29.08 -26.90
N LEU A 70 8.38 28.77 -25.99
CA LEU A 70 9.81 28.58 -26.29
C LEU A 70 10.28 27.12 -26.16
N ALA A 71 9.37 26.20 -25.87
CA ALA A 71 9.63 24.77 -25.88
C ALA A 71 9.15 24.19 -27.21
N ASP A 72 10.04 23.50 -27.93
CA ASP A 72 9.67 22.73 -29.12
C ASP A 72 8.60 21.68 -28.74
N PRO A 73 7.51 21.53 -29.51
CA PRO A 73 6.48 20.56 -29.19
C PRO A 73 6.98 19.15 -29.49
N ALA A 74 7.10 18.31 -28.45
CA ALA A 74 7.22 16.86 -28.60
C ALA A 74 5.87 16.22 -28.28
N SER A 75 5.13 15.83 -29.32
CA SER A 75 3.91 15.03 -29.19
C SER A 75 4.29 13.57 -28.94
N ALA A 76 4.04 13.07 -27.74
CA ALA A 76 4.09 11.64 -27.43
C ALA A 76 2.72 11.14 -27.00
N ARG A 77 2.23 10.12 -27.69
CA ARG A 77 1.04 9.35 -27.31
C ARG A 77 1.50 8.15 -26.49
N VAL A 78 1.04 8.04 -25.25
CA VAL A 78 1.07 6.79 -24.49
C VAL A 78 -0.31 6.54 -23.92
N CYS A 79 -1.11 5.85 -24.72
CA CYS A 79 -1.95 4.70 -24.40
C CYS A 79 -2.63 4.41 -25.76
N GLY A 80 -2.00 3.55 -26.57
CA GLY A 80 -2.26 3.36 -28.01
C GLY A 80 -0.96 3.44 -28.83
N GLN A 81 -0.32 2.30 -29.04
CA GLN A 81 0.96 2.13 -29.73
C GLN A 81 0.87 2.64 -31.19
N SER A 82 1.36 3.85 -31.47
CA SER A 82 1.54 4.33 -32.85
C SER A 82 2.99 4.15 -33.26
N GLY A 83 3.31 3.00 -33.86
CA GLY A 83 4.65 2.56 -34.23
C GLY A 83 5.03 1.29 -33.46
N VAL A 84 4.94 0.14 -34.12
CA VAL A 84 5.06 -1.18 -33.48
C VAL A 84 6.54 -1.57 -33.28
N SER A 85 7.17 -1.04 -32.23
CA SER A 85 8.37 -1.68 -31.68
C SER A 85 7.94 -2.87 -30.80
N PRO A 86 8.54 -4.06 -30.95
CA PRO A 86 8.15 -5.24 -30.19
C PRO A 86 8.44 -5.05 -28.69
N LYS A 87 7.73 -5.79 -27.84
CA LYS A 87 8.01 -5.84 -26.39
C LYS A 87 9.25 -6.71 -26.14
N CYS A 88 10.21 -6.22 -25.36
CA CYS A 88 11.36 -7.05 -24.96
C CYS A 88 10.94 -8.09 -23.91
N SER A 89 11.68 -9.21 -23.81
CA SER A 89 11.42 -10.26 -22.82
C SER A 89 11.94 -9.95 -21.40
N THR A 90 12.85 -8.98 -21.26
CA THR A 90 13.56 -8.66 -20.00
C THR A 90 13.36 -7.21 -19.58
N TYR A 91 13.50 -6.90 -18.29
CA TYR A 91 13.43 -5.53 -17.75
C TYR A 91 14.64 -4.65 -18.08
N ASP A 92 15.66 -5.25 -18.68
CA ASP A 92 16.92 -4.65 -19.09
C ASP A 92 17.11 -4.78 -20.60
N CYS A 93 17.78 -3.79 -21.19
CA CYS A 93 18.22 -3.85 -22.56
C CYS A 93 19.34 -4.90 -22.70
N ALA A 94 19.36 -5.63 -23.82
CA ALA A 94 20.40 -6.63 -24.02
C ALA A 94 21.77 -5.97 -24.26
N ASP A 95 22.83 -6.77 -24.17
CA ASP A 95 24.21 -6.30 -24.33
C ASP A 95 24.41 -5.45 -25.59
N GLY A 96 25.13 -4.33 -25.43
CA GLY A 96 25.40 -3.37 -26.50
C GLY A 96 24.25 -2.41 -26.85
N GLN A 97 23.17 -2.41 -26.07
CA GLN A 97 22.02 -1.52 -26.25
C GLN A 97 21.97 -0.46 -25.14
N TRP A 98 21.39 0.70 -25.46
CA TRP A 98 21.24 1.81 -24.53
C TRP A 98 19.80 1.87 -24.03
N GLY A 99 19.58 2.07 -22.74
CA GLY A 99 18.25 2.19 -22.15
C GLY A 99 17.94 3.62 -21.73
N TYR A 100 16.84 4.20 -22.24
CA TYR A 100 16.25 5.40 -21.65
C TYR A 100 14.95 5.03 -20.97
N CYS A 101 14.88 5.24 -19.65
CA CYS A 101 13.70 4.90 -18.87
C CYS A 101 13.00 6.15 -18.35
N TRP A 102 11.67 6.12 -18.39
CA TRP A 102 10.81 7.11 -17.77
C TRP A 102 9.67 6.45 -17.03
N TYR A 103 9.04 7.21 -16.15
CA TYR A 103 7.95 6.75 -15.31
C TYR A 103 6.68 7.53 -15.63
N SER A 104 5.54 6.86 -15.59
CA SER A 104 4.23 7.41 -15.93
C SER A 104 3.15 6.91 -14.97
N VAL A 105 2.11 7.72 -14.79
CA VAL A 105 0.94 7.43 -13.95
C VAL A 105 -0.25 7.00 -14.81
N GLY A 106 -1.02 6.00 -14.35
CA GLY A 106 -2.39 5.74 -14.83
C GLY A 106 -2.63 4.77 -16.00
N CYS A 107 -1.61 4.09 -16.56
CA CYS A 107 -1.84 3.05 -17.60
C CYS A 107 -1.74 1.60 -17.05
N CYS A 108 -1.58 1.37 -15.73
CA CYS A 108 -1.64 0.03 -15.11
C CYS A 108 -3.02 -0.20 -14.46
N ALA A 109 -3.58 -1.40 -14.60
CA ALA A 109 -4.94 -1.73 -14.16
C ALA A 109 -5.19 -1.59 -12.64
N ASP A 110 -4.12 -1.52 -11.85
CA ASP A 110 -4.08 -1.43 -10.39
C ASP A 110 -3.61 -0.05 -9.88
N GLY A 111 -3.46 0.94 -10.76
CA GLY A 111 -2.96 2.27 -10.41
C GLY A 111 -1.46 2.34 -10.13
N ALA A 112 -0.70 1.27 -10.41
CA ALA A 112 0.73 1.25 -10.16
C ALA A 112 1.55 2.15 -11.13
N LEU A 113 2.78 2.49 -10.71
CA LEU A 113 3.74 3.27 -11.50
C LEU A 113 4.15 2.48 -12.75
N LYS A 114 3.96 3.03 -13.94
CA LYS A 114 4.44 2.42 -15.19
C LYS A 114 5.86 2.88 -15.48
N LYS A 115 6.85 2.00 -15.44
CA LYS A 115 8.16 2.26 -16.03
C LYS A 115 8.12 1.85 -17.49
N ILE A 116 8.59 2.73 -18.36
CA ILE A 116 8.79 2.43 -19.77
C ILE A 116 10.27 2.67 -20.07
N CYS A 117 10.94 1.68 -20.66
CA CYS A 117 12.30 1.85 -21.15
C CYS A 117 12.37 1.58 -22.65
N ASP A 118 12.93 2.55 -23.37
CA ASP A 118 13.33 2.37 -24.76
C ASP A 118 14.71 1.72 -24.80
N CYS A 119 14.80 0.54 -25.40
CA CYS A 119 16.08 -0.07 -25.74
C CYS A 119 16.48 0.38 -27.14
N CYS A 120 17.57 1.15 -27.20
CA CYS A 120 18.03 1.86 -28.38
C CYS A 120 19.21 1.15 -29.03
N VAL A 121 19.19 1.07 -30.36
CA VAL A 121 20.27 0.51 -31.18
C VAL A 121 20.59 1.46 -32.33
N ALA A 122 21.88 1.65 -32.59
CA ALA A 122 22.35 2.47 -33.71
C ALA A 122 21.83 1.91 -35.04
N GLY A 123 21.24 2.78 -35.88
CA GLY A 123 20.75 2.41 -37.21
C GLY A 123 19.61 1.37 -37.25
N TYR A 124 18.87 1.15 -36.15
CA TYR A 124 17.75 0.22 -36.14
C TYR A 124 16.60 0.71 -37.06
N PRO A 125 15.93 -0.14 -37.85
CA PRO A 125 15.03 0.32 -38.92
C PRO A 125 13.66 0.83 -38.47
N ASN A 126 13.35 0.80 -37.17
CA ASN A 126 12.03 1.17 -36.62
C ASN A 126 12.02 2.53 -35.90
N VAL A 127 10.80 2.98 -35.61
CA VAL A 127 10.32 4.26 -35.00
C VAL A 127 11.35 5.12 -34.25
N HIS A 128 11.25 6.44 -34.49
CA HIS A 128 11.82 7.47 -33.61
C HIS A 128 11.15 7.42 -32.23
N GLY A 129 11.91 7.06 -31.20
CA GLY A 129 11.54 7.23 -29.79
C GLY A 129 12.56 8.12 -29.07
N TYR A 130 12.71 7.97 -27.76
CA TYR A 130 13.57 8.85 -26.95
C TYR A 130 15.06 8.48 -27.01
N CYS A 131 15.50 7.84 -28.09
CA CYS A 131 16.87 7.41 -28.28
C CYS A 131 17.82 8.60 -28.55
N PRO A 132 19.09 8.51 -28.14
CA PRO A 132 20.11 9.47 -28.52
C PRO A 132 20.21 9.63 -30.05
N PRO A 133 20.68 10.80 -30.54
CA PRO A 133 20.91 11.01 -31.96
C PRO A 133 21.74 9.88 -32.59
N GLY A 134 21.25 9.29 -33.68
CA GLY A 134 21.89 8.17 -34.38
C GLY A 134 21.44 6.77 -33.96
N ALA A 135 20.57 6.66 -32.95
CA ALA A 135 19.95 5.41 -32.53
C ALA A 135 18.43 5.45 -32.67
N ASN A 136 17.83 4.28 -32.83
CA ASN A 136 16.40 4.08 -32.99
C ASN A 136 15.90 3.02 -31.99
N VAL A 137 14.60 3.06 -31.66
CA VAL A 137 14.03 2.14 -30.67
C VAL A 137 13.96 0.74 -31.25
N LYS A 138 14.66 -0.20 -30.62
CA LYS A 138 14.63 -1.62 -30.95
C LYS A 138 13.43 -2.32 -30.34
N CYS A 139 13.21 -2.12 -29.05
CA CYS A 139 12.09 -2.70 -28.30
C CYS A 139 11.78 -1.86 -27.07
N ILE A 140 10.55 -2.00 -26.56
CA ILE A 140 10.08 -1.30 -25.37
C ILE A 140 9.93 -2.30 -24.23
N VAL A 141 10.48 -1.96 -23.08
CA VAL A 141 10.23 -2.64 -21.80
C VAL A 141 9.17 -1.86 -21.04
N GLU A 142 8.14 -2.54 -20.54
CA GLU A 142 7.16 -1.93 -19.64
C GLU A 142 7.11 -2.72 -18.33
N SER A 143 7.23 -2.04 -17.19
CA SER A 143 6.92 -2.61 -15.87
C SER A 143 5.80 -1.82 -15.20
N CYS A 144 4.88 -2.52 -14.55
CA CYS A 144 3.82 -1.94 -13.73
C CYS A 144 4.14 -2.22 -12.27
N GLY A 145 4.48 -1.18 -11.51
CA GLY A 145 4.52 -1.24 -10.05
C GLY A 145 5.60 -2.08 -9.40
N ASN A 146 6.48 -2.72 -10.18
CA ASN A 146 7.47 -3.69 -9.71
C ASN A 146 8.78 -3.52 -10.50
N ASP A 147 9.39 -2.32 -10.49
CA ASP A 147 10.81 -2.26 -10.84
C ASP A 147 11.67 -2.41 -9.57
N PRO A 148 12.24 -3.60 -9.32
CA PRO A 148 13.03 -3.86 -8.12
C PRO A 148 14.31 -3.01 -8.04
N ARG A 149 14.70 -2.32 -9.12
CA ARG A 149 15.86 -1.41 -9.12
C ARG A 149 15.58 -0.07 -8.46
N VAL A 150 14.32 0.36 -8.43
CA VAL A 150 13.90 1.62 -7.81
C VAL A 150 13.00 1.43 -6.59
N GLN A 151 12.39 0.25 -6.43
CA GLN A 151 11.65 -0.07 -5.23
C GLN A 151 12.53 -0.78 -4.21
N SER A 152 12.89 -0.05 -3.14
CA SER A 152 13.60 -0.62 -1.99
C SER A 152 12.64 -1.21 -0.95
N VAL A 153 11.35 -0.87 -1.03
CA VAL A 153 10.30 -1.32 -0.13
C VAL A 153 9.19 -2.00 -0.93
N ALA A 154 8.92 -3.27 -0.64
CA ALA A 154 7.82 -4.02 -1.23
C ALA A 154 6.48 -3.50 -0.69
N VAL A 155 5.52 -3.22 -1.57
CA VAL A 155 4.17 -2.81 -1.18
C VAL A 155 3.18 -3.90 -1.58
N THR A 156 2.59 -4.56 -0.60
CA THR A 156 1.61 -5.64 -0.80
C THR A 156 0.24 -5.15 -0.43
N ARG A 157 -0.72 -5.20 -1.37
CA ARG A 157 -2.10 -4.79 -1.12
C ARG A 157 -2.91 -5.95 -0.53
N LEU A 158 -3.66 -5.66 0.53
CA LEU A 158 -4.60 -6.58 1.16
C LEU A 158 -6.04 -6.07 0.94
N PRO A 159 -7.01 -6.96 0.72
CA PRO A 159 -8.41 -6.55 0.63
C PRO A 159 -8.92 -6.04 1.98
N GLY A 160 -9.64 -4.92 1.98
CA GLY A 160 -10.24 -4.32 3.19
C GLY A 160 -11.62 -3.73 3.01
N GLY A 161 -12.30 -4.11 1.92
CA GLY A 161 -13.74 -3.84 1.76
C GLY A 161 -14.63 -4.64 2.71
N ASP A 162 -14.12 -5.75 3.24
CA ASP A 162 -14.84 -6.67 4.11
C ASP A 162 -13.89 -7.23 5.19
N PRO A 163 -14.25 -7.17 6.50
CA PRO A 163 -13.42 -7.70 7.58
C PRO A 163 -13.06 -9.17 7.43
N THR A 164 -13.97 -10.00 6.90
CA THR A 164 -13.74 -11.45 6.72
C THR A 164 -12.72 -11.71 5.62
N ALA A 165 -12.81 -10.96 4.52
CA ALA A 165 -11.81 -10.97 3.45
C ALA A 165 -10.45 -10.48 3.93
N THR A 166 -10.39 -9.43 4.76
CA THR A 166 -9.14 -8.97 5.38
C THR A 166 -8.52 -10.06 6.25
N ALA A 167 -9.30 -10.66 7.16
CA ALA A 167 -8.81 -11.72 8.04
C ALA A 167 -8.30 -12.93 7.24
N THR A 168 -9.01 -13.33 6.18
CA THR A 168 -8.59 -14.42 5.30
C THR A 168 -7.27 -14.10 4.59
N ALA A 169 -7.11 -12.89 4.06
CA ALA A 169 -5.87 -12.47 3.40
C ALA A 169 -4.69 -12.37 4.37
N VAL A 170 -4.90 -11.81 5.56
CA VAL A 170 -3.86 -11.73 6.61
C VAL A 170 -3.45 -13.13 7.06
N ARG A 171 -4.39 -14.05 7.26
CA ARG A 171 -4.10 -15.44 7.61
C ARG A 171 -3.29 -16.14 6.52
N ALA A 172 -3.61 -15.92 5.25
CA ALA A 172 -2.85 -16.49 4.14
C ALA A 172 -1.39 -15.99 4.11
N VAL A 173 -1.16 -14.72 4.49
CA VAL A 173 0.18 -14.15 4.64
C VAL A 173 0.91 -14.76 5.85
N ARG A 174 0.26 -14.86 7.00
CA ARG A 174 0.92 -15.23 8.27
C ARG A 174 1.05 -16.74 8.46
N PHE A 175 0.07 -17.51 7.99
CA PHE A 175 -0.06 -18.96 8.17
C PHE A 175 -0.21 -19.68 6.81
N PRO A 176 0.73 -19.51 5.85
CA PRO A 176 0.62 -20.11 4.52
C PRO A 176 0.66 -21.64 4.51
N ARG A 177 1.07 -22.26 5.63
CA ARG A 177 1.09 -23.72 5.83
C ARG A 177 0.10 -24.20 6.90
N GLY A 178 -0.83 -23.33 7.32
CA GLY A 178 -1.71 -23.59 8.45
C GLY A 178 -1.06 -23.34 9.82
N SER A 179 -1.75 -23.74 10.88
CA SER A 179 -1.30 -23.71 12.27
C SER A 179 -1.90 -24.87 13.06
N GLY A 180 -1.12 -25.46 13.97
CA GLY A 180 -1.59 -26.53 14.85
C GLY A 180 -2.56 -26.06 15.94
N VAL A 181 -2.69 -24.74 16.15
CA VAL A 181 -3.60 -24.14 17.13
C VAL A 181 -4.42 -23.05 16.47
N VAL A 182 -5.72 -22.98 16.80
CA VAL A 182 -6.61 -21.87 16.44
C VAL A 182 -7.15 -21.22 17.69
N VAL A 183 -7.30 -19.89 17.67
CA VAL A 183 -7.98 -19.15 18.72
C VAL A 183 -9.38 -18.74 18.24
N LEU A 184 -10.41 -18.95 19.06
CA LEU A 184 -11.77 -18.48 18.79
C LEU A 184 -12.09 -17.28 19.68
N ALA A 185 -12.71 -16.26 19.10
CA ALA A 185 -13.21 -15.07 19.79
C ALA A 185 -14.61 -14.69 19.27
N ASP A 186 -15.42 -14.05 20.11
CA ASP A 186 -16.78 -13.62 19.74
C ASP A 186 -16.79 -12.41 18.80
N ALA A 187 -17.55 -12.52 17.70
CA ALA A 187 -17.84 -11.43 16.76
C ALA A 187 -18.59 -10.25 17.36
N GLY A 188 -19.32 -10.47 18.46
CA GLY A 188 -20.15 -9.44 19.09
C GLY A 188 -19.38 -8.37 19.87
N SER A 189 -18.06 -8.51 20.06
CA SER A 189 -17.24 -7.54 20.81
C SER A 189 -15.86 -7.33 20.21
N ASN A 190 -15.64 -6.14 19.63
CA ASN A 190 -14.33 -5.72 19.11
C ASN A 190 -13.27 -5.64 20.22
N LEU A 191 -13.65 -5.22 21.43
CA LEU A 191 -12.74 -5.16 22.57
C LEU A 191 -12.32 -6.56 23.02
N ALA A 192 -13.26 -7.50 23.09
CA ALA A 192 -12.93 -8.88 23.44
C ALA A 192 -12.04 -9.54 22.39
N THR A 193 -12.36 -9.33 21.11
CA THR A 193 -11.51 -9.80 20.00
C THR A 193 -10.11 -9.18 20.07
N ALA A 194 -9.99 -7.89 20.41
CA ALA A 194 -8.69 -7.24 20.61
C ALA A 194 -7.88 -7.83 21.77
N VAL A 195 -8.54 -8.20 22.87
CA VAL A 195 -7.94 -8.92 24.00
C VAL A 195 -7.47 -10.32 23.60
N ALA A 196 -8.17 -10.99 22.68
CA ALA A 196 -7.80 -12.31 22.17
C ALA A 196 -6.58 -12.32 21.23
N MET A 197 -6.29 -11.20 20.54
CA MET A 197 -5.19 -11.12 19.56
C MET A 197 -3.81 -11.50 20.13
N PRO A 198 -3.41 -11.03 21.33
CA PRO A 198 -2.19 -11.50 21.99
C PRO A 198 -2.16 -13.00 22.29
N VAL A 199 -3.29 -13.66 22.57
CA VAL A 199 -3.31 -15.11 22.77
C VAL A 199 -2.94 -15.83 21.47
N GLY A 200 -3.50 -15.39 20.34
CA GLY A 200 -3.11 -15.88 19.02
C GLY A 200 -1.60 -15.71 18.77
N ALA A 201 -1.02 -14.61 19.25
CA ALA A 201 0.41 -14.40 19.21
C ALA A 201 1.21 -15.46 19.98
N VAL A 202 0.84 -15.69 21.25
CA VAL A 202 1.47 -16.65 22.16
C VAL A 202 1.42 -18.07 21.62
N VAL A 203 0.27 -18.51 21.11
CA VAL A 203 0.10 -19.90 20.61
C VAL A 203 0.49 -20.08 19.15
N ALA A 204 0.96 -19.02 18.48
CA ALA A 204 1.24 -19.02 17.05
C ALA A 204 0.05 -19.51 16.19
N GLY A 205 -1.17 -19.14 16.58
CA GLY A 205 -2.42 -19.49 15.88
C GLY A 205 -3.14 -18.27 15.30
N PRO A 206 -3.97 -18.45 14.26
CA PRO A 206 -4.90 -17.41 13.80
C PRO A 206 -6.05 -17.22 14.80
N VAL A 207 -6.64 -16.03 14.82
CA VAL A 207 -7.80 -15.68 15.63
C VAL A 207 -9.03 -15.67 14.73
N LEU A 208 -9.86 -16.69 14.86
CA LEU A 208 -11.13 -16.77 14.14
C LEU A 208 -12.22 -16.11 14.98
N VAL A 209 -12.86 -15.13 14.37
CA VAL A 209 -14.01 -14.45 14.94
C VAL A 209 -15.27 -15.25 14.58
N VAL A 210 -16.03 -15.66 15.58
CA VAL A 210 -17.18 -16.55 15.43
C VAL A 210 -18.48 -15.87 15.87
N ALA A 211 -19.57 -16.17 15.17
CA ALA A 211 -20.88 -15.64 15.52
C ALA A 211 -21.35 -16.20 16.88
N ARG A 212 -22.14 -15.39 17.61
CA ARG A 212 -22.72 -15.83 18.89
C ARG A 212 -23.62 -17.05 18.67
N ASN A 213 -23.46 -18.04 19.54
CA ASN A 213 -24.30 -19.22 19.73
C ASN A 213 -24.03 -20.49 18.89
N ASP A 214 -23.15 -20.47 17.88
CA ASP A 214 -22.83 -21.70 17.13
C ASP A 214 -21.47 -21.64 16.43
N LEU A 215 -20.81 -22.81 16.34
CA LEU A 215 -19.67 -23.04 15.46
C LEU A 215 -20.19 -23.33 14.05
N GLY A 216 -20.57 -22.26 13.34
CA GLY A 216 -21.10 -22.36 11.98
C GLY A 216 -20.21 -23.21 11.05
N PRO A 217 -20.79 -23.86 10.01
CA PRO A 217 -20.08 -24.80 9.15
C PRO A 217 -18.85 -24.18 8.47
N ASP A 218 -18.92 -22.89 8.12
CA ASP A 218 -17.80 -22.16 7.52
C ASP A 218 -16.62 -22.01 8.50
N THR A 219 -16.89 -21.71 9.77
CA THR A 219 -15.85 -21.65 10.80
C THR A 219 -15.22 -23.02 11.01
N ALA A 220 -16.02 -24.08 11.10
CA ALA A 220 -15.51 -25.43 11.26
C ALA A 220 -14.61 -25.84 10.09
N ALA A 221 -15.00 -25.54 8.85
CA ALA A 221 -14.20 -25.79 7.66
C ALA A 221 -12.89 -24.98 7.67
N VAL A 222 -12.91 -23.75 8.17
CA VAL A 222 -11.70 -22.94 8.34
C VAL A 222 -10.76 -23.54 9.40
N ILE A 223 -11.28 -24.00 10.55
CA ILE A 223 -10.45 -24.68 11.57
C ILE A 223 -9.78 -25.92 10.97
N GLU A 224 -10.53 -26.76 10.26
CA GLU A 224 -10.00 -27.95 9.61
C GLU A 224 -8.93 -27.59 8.56
N ALA A 225 -9.20 -26.59 7.71
CA ALA A 225 -8.26 -26.13 6.68
C ALA A 225 -6.96 -25.54 7.26
N THR A 226 -6.96 -25.08 8.51
CA THR A 226 -5.71 -24.65 9.18
C THR A 226 -4.83 -25.82 9.61
N GLY A 227 -5.35 -27.05 9.66
CA GLY A 227 -4.63 -28.21 10.19
C GLY A 227 -4.49 -28.18 11.71
N ALA A 228 -5.38 -27.47 12.41
CA ALA A 228 -5.35 -27.36 13.85
C ALA A 228 -5.67 -28.69 14.53
N THR A 229 -5.01 -28.96 15.65
CA THR A 229 -5.33 -30.07 16.56
C THR A 229 -5.76 -29.59 17.93
N ALA A 230 -5.52 -28.31 18.24
CA ALA A 230 -5.97 -27.65 19.45
C ALA A 230 -6.73 -26.36 19.14
N VAL A 231 -7.72 -26.05 19.98
CA VAL A 231 -8.52 -24.83 19.91
C VAL A 231 -8.51 -24.13 21.26
N LYS A 232 -8.17 -22.84 21.25
CA LYS A 232 -8.26 -21.96 22.43
C LYS A 232 -9.46 -21.06 22.29
N ILE A 233 -10.42 -21.16 23.20
CA ILE A 233 -11.59 -20.27 23.22
C ILE A 233 -11.26 -19.10 24.14
N VAL A 234 -11.02 -17.93 23.59
CA VAL A 234 -10.74 -16.71 24.35
C VAL A 234 -12.01 -15.87 24.38
N ASP A 235 -12.96 -16.32 25.18
CA ASP A 235 -14.26 -15.68 25.27
C ASP A 235 -15.07 -16.14 26.49
N ALA A 236 -15.85 -15.22 27.04
CA ALA A 236 -16.82 -15.48 28.09
C ALA A 236 -18.25 -15.69 27.57
N TRP A 237 -18.57 -15.25 26.34
CA TRP A 237 -19.96 -15.21 25.83
C TRP A 237 -20.33 -16.37 24.90
N LEU A 238 -19.36 -17.13 24.38
CA LEU A 238 -19.59 -18.35 23.62
C LEU A 238 -20.09 -19.47 24.54
N PRO A 239 -21.20 -20.16 24.18
CA PRO A 239 -21.78 -21.19 25.04
C PRO A 239 -20.85 -22.42 25.17
N ALA A 240 -20.95 -23.11 26.31
CA ALA A 240 -20.15 -24.31 26.59
C ALA A 240 -20.37 -25.46 25.58
N THR A 241 -21.51 -25.45 24.87
CA THR A 241 -21.79 -26.41 23.79
C THR A 241 -20.76 -26.34 22.66
N VAL A 242 -20.17 -25.18 22.41
CA VAL A 242 -19.08 -25.03 21.43
C VAL A 242 -17.85 -25.84 21.85
N ASP A 243 -17.53 -25.87 23.15
CA ASP A 243 -16.42 -26.65 23.68
C ASP A 243 -16.65 -28.14 23.47
N ASP A 244 -17.85 -28.61 23.77
CA ASP A 244 -18.24 -30.01 23.64
C ASP A 244 -18.25 -30.45 22.17
N ASP A 245 -18.76 -29.62 21.26
CA ASP A 245 -18.76 -29.88 19.82
C ASP A 245 -17.35 -29.96 19.24
N LEU A 246 -16.43 -29.10 19.70
CA LEU A 246 -15.03 -29.14 19.30
C LEU A 246 -14.30 -30.37 19.86
N ARG A 247 -14.54 -30.74 21.12
CA ARG A 247 -13.96 -31.96 21.71
C ARG A 247 -14.49 -33.22 21.03
N ALA A 248 -15.78 -33.26 20.68
CA ALA A 248 -16.38 -34.37 19.93
C ALA A 248 -15.76 -34.54 18.53
N ARG A 249 -15.25 -33.45 17.93
CA ARG A 249 -14.48 -33.47 16.67
C ARG A 249 -13.00 -33.82 16.86
N GLY A 250 -12.55 -34.07 18.09
CA GLY A 250 -11.19 -34.53 18.39
C GLY A 250 -10.17 -33.42 18.65
N TYR A 251 -10.60 -32.17 18.84
CA TYR A 251 -9.69 -31.07 19.19
C TYR A 251 -9.37 -31.06 20.70
N ASP A 252 -8.14 -30.67 21.06
CA ASP A 252 -7.80 -30.28 22.43
C ASP A 252 -8.32 -28.85 22.70
N VAL A 253 -9.29 -28.72 23.62
CA VAL A 253 -10.01 -27.46 23.85
C VAL A 253 -9.72 -26.90 25.23
N GLU A 254 -9.15 -25.69 25.26
CA GLU A 254 -8.95 -24.88 26.46
C GLU A 254 -9.72 -23.56 26.33
N ARG A 255 -10.42 -23.16 27.39
CA ARG A 255 -11.11 -21.87 27.47
C ARG A 255 -10.34 -20.92 28.38
N ILE A 256 -10.13 -19.69 27.91
CA ILE A 256 -9.33 -18.65 28.55
C ILE A 256 -10.20 -17.41 28.72
N GLY A 257 -10.38 -16.98 29.97
CA GLY A 257 -11.27 -15.87 30.31
C GLY A 257 -12.74 -16.31 30.30
N ALA A 258 -13.40 -16.24 31.44
CA ALA A 258 -14.80 -16.62 31.62
C ALA A 258 -15.65 -15.52 32.27
N ALA A 259 -15.02 -14.43 32.72
CA ALA A 259 -15.72 -13.31 33.31
C ALA A 259 -16.63 -12.59 32.30
N GLY A 260 -17.87 -12.29 32.71
CA GLY A 260 -18.89 -11.69 31.85
C GLY A 260 -18.73 -10.19 31.59
N ASP A 261 -17.79 -9.52 32.26
CA ASP A 261 -17.40 -8.13 32.04
C ASP A 261 -16.03 -8.03 31.37
N ILE A 262 -15.86 -7.04 30.49
CA ILE A 262 -14.67 -6.92 29.64
C ILE A 262 -13.38 -6.66 30.44
N GLU A 263 -13.49 -5.98 31.58
CA GLU A 263 -12.35 -5.60 32.42
C GLU A 263 -11.75 -6.83 33.09
N THR A 264 -12.56 -7.59 33.84
CA THR A 264 -12.15 -8.83 34.49
C THR A 264 -11.75 -9.88 33.48
N PHE A 265 -12.48 -9.99 32.36
CA PHE A 265 -12.12 -10.88 31.24
C PHE A 265 -10.69 -10.60 30.75
N SER A 266 -10.36 -9.32 30.51
CA SER A 266 -9.02 -8.95 30.04
C SER A 266 -7.93 -9.26 31.07
N LEU A 267 -8.22 -9.14 32.37
CA LEU A 267 -7.31 -9.50 33.45
C LEU A 267 -7.05 -11.02 33.52
N GLU A 268 -8.09 -11.84 33.34
CA GLU A 268 -7.94 -13.31 33.28
C GLU A 268 -7.08 -13.74 32.09
N VAL A 269 -7.32 -13.17 30.90
CA VAL A 269 -6.49 -13.40 29.71
C VAL A 269 -5.05 -12.94 29.97
N ALA A 270 -4.86 -11.81 30.65
CA ALA A 270 -3.52 -11.32 30.96
C ALA A 270 -2.75 -12.24 31.92
N ARG A 271 -3.42 -12.80 32.92
CA ARG A 271 -2.83 -13.81 33.82
C ARG A 271 -2.42 -15.06 33.06
N TRP A 272 -3.26 -15.51 32.12
CA TRP A 272 -2.93 -16.65 31.25
C TRP A 272 -1.68 -16.38 30.40
N ILE A 273 -1.60 -15.23 29.72
CA ILE A 273 -0.45 -14.85 28.90
C ILE A 273 0.83 -14.77 29.75
N ARG A 274 0.77 -14.13 30.93
CA ARG A 274 1.91 -14.08 31.84
C ARG A 274 2.33 -15.46 32.33
N GLY A 275 1.38 -16.33 32.66
CA GLY A 275 1.67 -17.71 33.06
C GLY A 275 2.34 -18.51 31.94
N ALA A 276 1.95 -18.27 30.68
CA ALA A 276 2.47 -18.99 29.52
C ALA A 276 3.89 -18.56 29.12
N ILE A 277 4.20 -17.27 29.16
CA ILE A 277 5.46 -16.73 28.59
C ILE A 277 6.21 -15.72 29.48
N GLY A 278 5.71 -15.41 30.67
CA GLY A 278 6.38 -14.51 31.61
C GLY A 278 6.47 -13.05 31.14
N SER A 279 5.51 -12.55 30.36
CA SER A 279 5.55 -11.19 29.80
C SER A 279 5.69 -10.11 30.90
N ASP A 280 6.70 -9.25 30.74
CA ASP A 280 7.01 -8.09 31.58
C ASP A 280 6.46 -6.77 31.00
N ARG A 281 5.63 -6.88 29.96
CA ARG A 281 4.90 -5.78 29.34
C ARG A 281 3.41 -6.01 29.43
N ALA A 282 2.64 -4.93 29.38
CA ALA A 282 1.20 -4.94 29.15
C ALA A 282 0.79 -3.70 28.33
N VAL A 283 -0.35 -3.78 27.67
CA VAL A 283 -1.01 -2.64 27.01
C VAL A 283 -2.35 -2.43 27.70
N CYS A 284 -2.74 -1.19 27.91
CA CYS A 284 -4.02 -0.83 28.51
C CYS A 284 -4.75 0.17 27.63
N ILE A 285 -6.03 -0.10 27.37
CA ILE A 285 -7.01 0.86 26.81
C ILE A 285 -8.17 1.01 27.79
N THR A 286 -8.98 2.05 27.65
CA THR A 286 -10.30 2.13 28.31
C THR A 286 -11.39 1.62 27.36
N ALA A 287 -12.57 1.34 27.90
CA ALA A 287 -13.72 0.88 27.13
C ALA A 287 -14.42 1.99 26.32
N GLU A 288 -13.95 3.24 26.40
CA GLU A 288 -14.61 4.41 25.83
C GLU A 288 -13.67 5.31 25.02
N GLY A 289 -14.26 6.21 24.23
CA GLY A 289 -13.56 7.31 23.58
C GLY A 289 -12.50 6.89 22.57
N GLN A 290 -11.44 7.70 22.44
CA GLN A 290 -10.36 7.43 21.50
C GLN A 290 -9.49 6.23 21.91
N SER A 291 -9.38 5.96 23.22
CA SER A 291 -8.70 4.79 23.74
C SER A 291 -9.33 3.48 23.26
N SER A 292 -10.67 3.36 23.33
CA SER A 292 -11.39 2.21 22.78
C SER A 292 -11.27 2.13 21.24
N ALA A 293 -11.36 3.27 20.55
CA ALA A 293 -11.16 3.31 19.10
C ALA A 293 -9.74 2.87 18.67
N ALA A 294 -8.76 2.96 19.57
CA ALA A 294 -7.39 2.51 19.37
C ALA A 294 -7.19 0.99 19.60
N ALA A 295 -8.25 0.22 19.90
CA ALA A 295 -8.14 -1.22 20.12
C ALA A 295 -7.41 -1.99 18.99
N PRO A 296 -7.65 -1.74 17.69
CA PRO A 296 -6.92 -2.43 16.63
C PRO A 296 -5.41 -2.19 16.66
N VAL A 297 -4.99 -0.95 16.91
CA VAL A 297 -3.58 -0.57 16.95
C VAL A 297 -2.90 -1.06 18.22
N ALA A 298 -3.59 -0.98 19.36
CA ALA A 298 -3.15 -1.55 20.62
C ALA A 298 -2.99 -3.07 20.53
N ALA A 299 -3.95 -3.77 19.91
CA ALA A 299 -3.91 -5.22 19.69
C ALA A 299 -2.75 -5.63 18.79
N ALA A 300 -2.49 -4.90 17.69
CA ALA A 300 -1.37 -5.18 16.80
C ALA A 300 -0.02 -5.04 17.52
N PHE A 301 0.15 -4.01 18.36
CA PHE A 301 1.33 -3.84 19.18
C PHE A 301 1.46 -4.95 20.23
N ALA A 302 0.38 -5.24 20.96
CA ALA A 302 0.35 -6.27 22.00
C ALA A 302 0.69 -7.67 21.44
N ALA A 303 0.07 -8.03 20.30
CA ALA A 303 0.35 -9.27 19.58
C ALA A 303 1.78 -9.30 18.99
N GLY A 304 2.29 -8.18 18.47
CA GLY A 304 3.68 -8.07 18.00
C GLY A 304 4.72 -8.21 19.11
N ARG A 305 4.39 -7.79 20.32
CA ARG A 305 5.27 -7.89 21.50
C ARG A 305 5.06 -9.15 22.33
N GLY A 306 3.99 -9.90 22.09
CA GLY A 306 3.62 -11.04 22.92
C GLY A 306 3.28 -10.60 24.34
N CYS A 307 2.51 -9.51 24.49
CA CYS A 307 2.09 -9.01 25.79
C CYS A 307 0.57 -8.86 25.86
N PRO A 308 -0.04 -8.93 27.05
CA PRO A 308 -1.48 -8.81 27.20
C PRO A 308 -2.01 -7.42 26.87
N LEU A 309 -3.25 -7.39 26.36
CA LEU A 309 -4.06 -6.18 26.22
C LEU A 309 -5.14 -6.19 27.31
N LEU A 310 -5.13 -5.17 28.15
CA LEU A 310 -6.04 -4.92 29.25
C LEU A 310 -7.06 -3.85 28.85
N VAL A 311 -8.29 -4.01 29.33
CA VAL A 311 -9.36 -3.03 29.17
C VAL A 311 -9.72 -2.51 30.56
N GLY A 312 -9.50 -1.22 30.82
CA GLY A 312 -9.70 -0.59 32.13
C GLY A 312 -8.40 -0.34 32.87
N VAL A 313 -8.32 0.82 33.54
CA VAL A 313 -7.11 1.21 34.31
C VAL A 313 -6.98 0.35 35.56
N GLU A 314 -8.12 -0.03 36.12
CA GLU A 314 -8.27 -0.92 37.26
C GLU A 314 -7.68 -2.31 36.96
N ALA A 315 -7.93 -2.87 35.77
CA ALA A 315 -7.26 -4.10 35.32
C ALA A 315 -5.74 -3.93 35.15
N ALA A 316 -5.28 -2.75 34.73
CA ALA A 316 -3.84 -2.43 34.67
C ALA A 316 -3.19 -2.32 36.05
N THR A 317 -3.86 -1.69 37.01
CA THR A 317 -3.40 -1.63 38.41
C THR A 317 -3.35 -3.03 39.02
N ALA A 318 -4.41 -3.83 38.86
CA ALA A 318 -4.44 -5.22 39.34
C ALA A 318 -3.31 -6.07 38.71
N THR A 319 -3.02 -5.86 37.42
CA THR A 319 -1.89 -6.52 36.75
C THR A 319 -0.54 -6.11 37.35
N HIS A 320 -0.35 -4.83 37.66
CA HIS A 320 0.86 -4.35 38.32
C HIS A 320 1.02 -4.97 39.71
N ASP A 321 -0.02 -4.93 40.53
CA ASP A 321 0.00 -5.44 41.90
C ASP A 321 0.25 -6.96 41.93
N ASP A 322 -0.44 -7.72 41.06
CA ASP A 322 -0.21 -9.16 40.88
C ASP A 322 1.25 -9.44 40.51
N ALA A 323 1.85 -8.65 39.62
CA ALA A 323 3.24 -8.84 39.23
C ALA A 323 4.21 -8.50 40.37
N ALA A 324 3.98 -7.38 41.06
CA ALA A 324 4.81 -6.91 42.16
C ALA A 324 4.80 -7.90 43.34
N ALA A 325 3.64 -8.49 43.66
CA ALA A 325 3.52 -9.54 44.67
C ALA A 325 4.36 -10.79 44.35
N ASN A 326 4.66 -11.02 43.07
CA ASN A 326 5.51 -12.10 42.58
C ASN A 326 6.96 -11.66 42.31
N GLY A 327 7.36 -10.45 42.75
CA GLY A 327 8.71 -9.92 42.57
C GLY A 327 9.03 -9.52 41.12
N LEU A 328 8.02 -9.31 40.29
CA LEU A 328 8.15 -8.90 38.89
C LEU A 328 7.79 -7.43 38.71
N ALA A 329 8.41 -6.79 37.73
CA ALA A 329 8.05 -5.44 37.30
C ALA A 329 7.40 -5.50 35.92
N VAL A 330 6.17 -4.99 35.80
CA VAL A 330 5.45 -4.89 34.53
C VAL A 330 5.39 -3.43 34.09
N VAL A 331 5.81 -3.16 32.85
CA VAL A 331 5.62 -1.84 32.22
C VAL A 331 4.32 -1.88 31.41
N THR A 332 3.37 -1.04 31.79
CA THR A 332 2.08 -0.92 31.11
C THR A 332 2.06 0.31 30.20
N TYR A 333 1.73 0.12 28.91
CA TYR A 333 1.49 1.22 27.97
C TYR A 333 0.03 1.64 28.00
N MET A 334 -0.25 2.87 28.45
CA MET A 334 -1.60 3.45 28.56
C MET A 334 -1.96 4.16 27.25
N ILE A 335 -2.81 3.54 26.42
CA ILE A 335 -3.05 3.95 25.03
C ILE A 335 -4.31 4.81 24.91
N GLY A 336 -4.18 5.97 24.27
CA GLY A 336 -5.26 6.93 24.07
C GLY A 336 -5.40 7.94 25.21
N PRO A 337 -6.06 9.09 24.96
CA PRO A 337 -6.12 10.20 25.90
C PRO A 337 -6.79 9.83 27.23
N GLU A 338 -7.83 8.98 27.20
CA GLU A 338 -8.56 8.57 28.40
C GLU A 338 -7.69 7.71 29.33
N ALA A 339 -6.98 6.71 28.79
CA ALA A 339 -6.06 5.88 29.57
C ALA A 339 -4.81 6.67 30.01
N ALA A 340 -4.27 7.50 29.11
CA ALA A 340 -3.07 8.30 29.38
C ALA A 340 -3.28 9.33 30.49
N ALA A 341 -4.47 9.91 30.60
CA ALA A 341 -4.82 10.86 31.68
C ALA A 341 -4.75 10.21 33.06
N ARG A 342 -4.96 8.89 33.12
CA ARG A 342 -4.95 8.08 34.36
C ARG A 342 -3.66 7.29 34.56
N ALA A 343 -2.61 7.53 33.76
CA ALA A 343 -1.36 6.80 33.86
C ALA A 343 -0.68 6.93 35.24
N GLY A 344 -0.89 8.04 35.96
CA GLY A 344 -0.38 8.22 37.32
C GLY A 344 -0.94 7.24 38.36
N GLU A 345 -2.03 6.55 38.03
CA GLU A 345 -2.65 5.53 38.90
C GLU A 345 -2.00 4.15 38.77
N VAL A 346 -1.25 3.90 37.69
CA VAL A 346 -0.57 2.63 37.42
C VAL A 346 0.94 2.84 37.53
N PRO A 347 1.60 2.36 38.61
CA PRO A 347 3.01 2.63 38.84
C PRO A 347 3.91 2.12 37.70
N GLY A 348 4.82 2.97 37.23
CA GLY A 348 5.76 2.64 36.14
C GLY A 348 5.13 2.59 34.74
N SER A 349 3.85 2.94 34.60
CA SER A 349 3.18 2.98 33.30
C SER A 349 3.70 4.10 32.40
N ARG A 350 3.42 3.99 31.10
CA ARG A 350 3.84 4.94 30.06
C ARG A 350 2.65 5.35 29.21
N SER A 351 2.37 6.64 29.14
CA SER A 351 1.31 7.18 28.31
C SER A 351 1.69 7.18 26.83
N VAL A 352 0.78 6.73 25.98
CA VAL A 352 0.85 6.84 24.51
C VAL A 352 -0.46 7.44 24.03
N SER A 353 -0.44 8.72 23.68
CA SER A 353 -1.64 9.47 23.29
C SER A 353 -1.35 10.39 22.11
N GLY A 354 -2.42 10.89 21.48
CA GLY A 354 -2.35 11.82 20.37
C GLY A 354 -3.72 12.45 20.10
N PRO A 355 -3.80 13.51 19.28
CA PRO A 355 -5.05 14.20 18.98
C PRO A 355 -6.02 13.39 18.11
N SER A 356 -5.55 12.31 17.49
CA SER A 356 -6.31 11.47 16.58
C SER A 356 -5.85 10.01 16.62
N LEU A 357 -6.68 9.10 16.12
CA LEU A 357 -6.34 7.68 16.01
C LEU A 357 -5.07 7.44 15.16
N PRO A 358 -4.87 8.10 14.01
CA PRO A 358 -3.57 8.07 13.30
C PRO A 358 -2.38 8.54 14.12
N ALA A 359 -2.53 9.60 14.92
CA ALA A 359 -1.44 10.08 15.77
C ALA A 359 -1.10 9.07 16.88
N ILE A 360 -2.11 8.43 17.49
CA ILE A 360 -1.91 7.34 18.46
C ILE A 360 -1.18 6.16 17.79
N ALA A 361 -1.58 5.78 16.58
CA ALA A 361 -0.93 4.72 15.80
C ALA A 361 0.56 5.00 15.54
N ALA A 362 0.88 6.22 15.08
CA ALA A 362 2.25 6.65 14.83
C ALA A 362 3.09 6.70 16.12
N ALA A 363 2.51 7.18 17.23
CA ALA A 363 3.17 7.19 18.53
C ALA A 363 3.49 5.76 19.01
N LEU A 364 2.55 4.82 18.86
CA LEU A 364 2.75 3.43 19.25
C LEU A 364 3.78 2.72 18.36
N ALA A 365 3.80 3.00 17.06
CA ALA A 365 4.84 2.50 16.15
C ALA A 365 6.24 3.07 16.52
N THR A 366 6.30 4.33 16.96
CA THR A 366 7.53 4.94 17.48
C THR A 366 7.99 4.25 18.76
N VAL A 367 7.09 3.96 19.71
CA VAL A 367 7.40 3.18 20.92
C VAL A 367 7.95 1.80 20.54
N ALA A 368 7.30 1.09 19.61
CA ALA A 368 7.73 -0.23 19.15
C ALA A 368 9.19 -0.21 18.67
N ARG A 369 9.56 0.78 17.85
CA ARG A 369 10.92 0.91 17.30
C ARG A 369 11.93 1.42 18.31
N THR A 370 11.63 2.52 18.97
CA THR A 370 12.64 3.29 19.74
C THR A 370 12.81 2.77 21.15
N THR A 371 11.71 2.38 21.78
CA THR A 371 11.68 2.01 23.20
C THR A 371 11.78 0.49 23.34
N GLU A 372 10.98 -0.23 22.55
CA GLU A 372 10.94 -1.69 22.58
C GLU A 372 11.94 -2.36 21.63
N GLN A 373 12.62 -1.58 20.76
CA GLN A 373 13.59 -2.08 19.78
C GLN A 373 13.05 -3.23 18.92
N ALA A 374 11.73 -3.24 18.68
CA ALA A 374 11.09 -4.21 17.82
C ALA A 374 11.55 -4.02 16.37
N ARG A 375 11.60 -5.11 15.61
CA ARG A 375 11.82 -5.03 14.17
C ARG A 375 10.61 -4.36 13.51
N THR A 376 10.86 -3.22 12.89
CA THR A 376 9.84 -2.44 12.17
C THR A 376 10.14 -2.35 10.68
N ASP A 377 10.88 -3.32 10.13
CA ASP A 377 11.15 -3.45 8.70
C ASP A 377 9.89 -3.88 7.90
N VAL A 378 8.88 -4.37 8.60
CA VAL A 378 7.55 -4.66 8.08
C VAL A 378 6.51 -3.89 8.86
N ILE A 379 5.56 -3.26 8.17
CA ILE A 379 4.40 -2.59 8.78
C ILE A 379 3.10 -2.93 8.06
N ALA A 380 1.98 -2.71 8.73
CA ALA A 380 0.67 -2.60 8.11
C ALA A 380 0.27 -1.11 8.05
N LEU A 381 -0.26 -0.69 6.91
CA LEU A 381 -0.75 0.66 6.65
C LEU A 381 -2.22 0.58 6.23
N ALA A 382 -3.09 1.30 6.92
CA ALA A 382 -4.51 1.26 6.63
C ALA A 382 -5.21 2.61 6.88
N SER A 383 -6.36 2.80 6.22
CA SER A 383 -7.21 3.95 6.52
C SER A 383 -7.81 3.80 7.91
N ARG A 384 -7.87 4.88 8.69
CA ARG A 384 -8.61 4.88 9.97
C ARG A 384 -10.10 4.57 9.83
N ALA A 385 -10.66 4.65 8.62
CA ALA A 385 -12.06 4.34 8.32
C ALA A 385 -12.27 2.90 7.83
N ALA A 386 -11.22 2.08 7.75
CA ALA A 386 -11.34 0.72 7.24
C ALA A 386 -12.08 -0.18 8.24
N PRO A 387 -13.05 -1.01 7.81
CA PRO A 387 -13.80 -1.88 8.72
C PRO A 387 -12.96 -3.07 9.23
N GLY A 388 -11.91 -3.47 8.51
CA GLY A 388 -11.07 -4.64 8.82
C GLY A 388 -9.80 -4.37 9.64
N LEU A 389 -9.70 -3.24 10.35
CA LEU A 389 -8.45 -2.86 11.04
C LEU A 389 -7.98 -3.90 12.07
N LEU A 390 -8.90 -4.50 12.82
CA LEU A 390 -8.54 -5.43 13.89
C LEU A 390 -7.88 -6.71 13.35
N ALA A 391 -8.28 -7.16 12.16
CA ALA A 391 -7.66 -8.32 11.50
C ALA A 391 -6.18 -8.11 11.16
N LEU A 392 -5.73 -6.86 10.97
CA LEU A 392 -4.31 -6.56 10.74
C LEU A 392 -3.43 -6.85 11.96
N ALA A 393 -4.00 -6.96 13.17
CA ALA A 393 -3.23 -7.32 14.37
C ALA A 393 -2.59 -8.71 14.26
N GLU A 394 -3.17 -9.62 13.48
CA GLU A 394 -2.60 -10.95 13.21
C GLU A 394 -1.28 -10.92 12.44
N LEU A 395 -0.99 -9.84 11.71
CA LEU A 395 0.31 -9.65 11.07
C LEU A 395 1.44 -9.50 12.10
N ARG A 396 1.12 -9.10 13.34
CA ARG A 396 2.06 -8.91 14.46
C ARG A 396 3.16 -7.89 14.14
N VAL A 397 2.80 -6.90 13.33
CA VAL A 397 3.67 -5.77 12.94
C VAL A 397 3.03 -4.47 13.39
N PRO A 398 3.79 -3.37 13.50
CA PRO A 398 3.21 -2.06 13.76
C PRO A 398 2.12 -1.73 12.73
N LEU A 399 0.94 -1.35 13.24
CA LEU A 399 -0.16 -0.84 12.44
C LEU A 399 -0.09 0.70 12.45
N VAL A 400 0.21 1.28 11.29
CA VAL A 400 0.20 2.73 11.07
C VAL A 400 -1.09 3.09 10.34
N LEU A 401 -1.73 4.17 10.76
CA LEU A 401 -3.01 4.59 10.18
C LEU A 401 -2.87 5.90 9.44
N HIS A 402 -3.62 6.03 8.35
CA HIS A 402 -3.73 7.27 7.59
C HIS A 402 -5.17 7.76 7.52
N GLU A 403 -5.35 9.05 7.22
CA GLU A 403 -6.66 9.64 6.95
C GLU A 403 -7.28 9.08 5.65
N PRO A 404 -8.61 9.03 5.51
CA PRO A 404 -9.24 8.56 4.28
C PRO A 404 -8.69 9.29 3.04
N THR A 405 -8.30 8.53 2.01
CA THR A 405 -7.80 9.04 0.72
C THR A 405 -6.46 9.78 0.71
N ALA A 406 -5.85 10.02 1.87
CA ALA A 406 -4.58 10.76 2.03
C ALA A 406 -3.57 9.99 2.91
N VAL A 407 -2.28 10.28 2.78
CA VAL A 407 -1.24 9.70 3.68
C VAL A 407 -1.12 10.45 5.01
N ASP A 408 -1.95 11.48 5.24
CA ASP A 408 -1.96 12.28 6.46
C ASP A 408 -2.14 11.38 7.70
N GLY A 409 -1.45 11.71 8.79
CA GLY A 409 -1.38 10.88 10.00
C GLY A 409 -0.27 9.81 9.96
N ALA A 410 0.01 9.23 8.79
CA ALA A 410 1.13 8.29 8.61
C ALA A 410 2.39 8.97 8.04
N ARG A 411 2.22 10.08 7.29
CA ARG A 411 3.26 10.75 6.50
C ARG A 411 4.57 10.95 7.27
N GLU A 412 4.53 11.63 8.41
CA GLU A 412 5.74 12.01 9.16
C GLU A 412 6.52 10.80 9.66
N TRP A 413 5.80 9.81 10.21
CA TRP A 413 6.39 8.55 10.67
C TRP A 413 7.04 7.80 9.49
N LEU A 414 6.32 7.66 8.37
CA LEU A 414 6.85 7.01 7.17
C LEU A 414 8.11 7.71 6.65
N PHE A 415 8.14 9.05 6.65
CA PHE A 415 9.35 9.80 6.27
C PHE A 415 10.53 9.56 7.22
N ALA A 416 10.29 9.49 8.53
CA ALA A 416 11.34 9.22 9.51
C ALA A 416 11.88 7.78 9.43
N ASP A 417 11.04 6.83 8.98
CA ASP A 417 11.29 5.40 9.10
C ASP A 417 11.54 4.67 7.76
N HIS A 418 11.31 5.31 6.61
CA HIS A 418 11.37 4.66 5.29
C HIS A 418 12.64 3.85 5.03
N ARG A 419 13.80 4.29 5.54
CA ARG A 419 15.08 3.61 5.32
C ARG A 419 15.17 2.23 5.98
N SER A 420 14.44 2.03 7.07
CA SER A 420 14.35 0.72 7.75
C SER A 420 13.29 -0.19 7.14
N LEU A 421 12.33 0.35 6.38
CA LEU A 421 11.25 -0.43 5.80
C LEU A 421 11.75 -1.35 4.68
N ARG A 422 11.12 -2.51 4.59
CA ARG A 422 11.31 -3.54 3.56
C ARG A 422 9.99 -4.00 2.99
N THR A 423 8.94 -4.06 3.81
CA THR A 423 7.60 -4.41 3.36
C THR A 423 6.54 -3.53 4.01
N VAL A 424 5.56 -3.10 3.23
CA VAL A 424 4.36 -2.41 3.70
C VAL A 424 3.14 -3.18 3.19
N TYR A 425 2.33 -3.71 4.11
CA TYR A 425 1.01 -4.23 3.78
C TYR A 425 0.02 -3.06 3.76
N VAL A 426 -0.57 -2.75 2.61
CA VAL A 426 -1.54 -1.65 2.46
C VAL A 426 -2.94 -2.25 2.37
N LEU A 427 -3.82 -1.84 3.28
CA LEU A 427 -5.22 -2.26 3.25
C LEU A 427 -6.01 -1.40 2.24
N ASP A 428 -6.55 -2.04 1.20
CA ASP A 428 -7.45 -1.43 0.22
C ASP A 428 -8.90 -1.44 0.72
N GLY A 429 -9.82 -0.70 0.08
CA GLY A 429 -11.24 -0.64 0.47
C GLY A 429 -11.68 0.76 0.95
N PRO A 430 -12.71 0.86 1.82
CA PRO A 430 -13.21 2.13 2.33
C PRO A 430 -12.09 3.01 2.92
N GLY A 431 -11.97 4.23 2.39
CA GLY A 431 -10.95 5.18 2.82
C GLY A 431 -9.54 4.90 2.32
N ALA A 432 -9.35 3.91 1.43
CA ALA A 432 -8.07 3.64 0.78
C ALA A 432 -7.46 4.89 0.14
N LEU A 433 -6.14 4.89 0.00
CA LEU A 433 -5.39 5.99 -0.58
C LEU A 433 -5.93 6.31 -1.98
N SER A 434 -6.15 7.61 -2.23
CA SER A 434 -6.38 8.08 -3.59
C SER A 434 -5.15 7.79 -4.45
N THR A 435 -5.30 7.75 -5.76
CA THR A 435 -4.16 7.57 -6.68
C THR A 435 -3.02 8.56 -6.40
N PRO A 436 -3.26 9.88 -6.21
CA PRO A 436 -2.20 10.81 -5.81
C PRO A 436 -1.54 10.46 -4.46
N ALA A 437 -2.32 10.11 -3.44
CA ALA A 437 -1.79 9.75 -2.13
C ALA A 437 -1.01 8.43 -2.14
N TYR A 438 -1.38 7.48 -2.99
CA TYR A 438 -0.61 6.27 -3.20
C TYR A 438 0.75 6.56 -3.85
N TYR A 439 0.82 7.50 -4.79
CA TYR A 439 2.10 7.95 -5.34
C TYR A 439 2.93 8.73 -4.33
N GLU A 440 2.28 9.50 -3.46
CA GLU A 440 2.96 10.13 -2.33
C GLU A 440 3.57 9.07 -1.40
N LEU A 441 2.82 8.04 -1.01
CA LEU A 441 3.33 6.91 -0.24
C LEU A 441 4.56 6.29 -0.91
N GLN A 442 4.47 5.95 -2.20
CA GLN A 442 5.59 5.38 -2.95
C GLN A 442 6.80 6.33 -2.97
N SER A 443 6.57 7.65 -3.01
CA SER A 443 7.63 8.64 -2.95
C SER A 443 8.37 8.58 -1.61
N ILE A 444 7.62 8.54 -0.52
CA ILE A 444 8.13 8.48 0.84
C ILE A 444 8.95 7.22 1.05
N LEU A 445 8.38 6.05 0.71
CA LEU A 445 8.99 4.75 0.95
C LEU A 445 10.31 4.57 0.21
N ASN A 446 10.42 5.09 -1.02
CA ASN A 446 11.58 4.89 -1.86
C ASN A 446 12.57 6.07 -1.88
N GLY A 447 12.24 7.18 -1.21
CA GLY A 447 13.14 8.33 -1.08
C GLY A 447 13.33 9.14 -2.37
N TYR A 448 12.38 9.09 -3.30
CA TYR A 448 12.34 9.96 -4.49
C TYR A 448 10.95 10.54 -4.72
N GLU A 449 10.85 11.71 -5.34
CA GLU A 449 9.57 12.39 -5.53
C GLU A 449 8.75 11.78 -6.69
N ALA A 450 8.03 10.69 -6.45
CA ALA A 450 7.18 10.04 -7.46
C ALA A 450 6.05 10.96 -7.98
N HIS A 451 5.58 11.90 -7.16
CA HIS A 451 4.66 12.96 -7.59
C HIS A 451 5.30 14.05 -8.48
N ARG A 452 6.63 14.10 -8.63
CA ARG A 452 7.25 14.92 -9.69
C ARG A 452 7.26 14.22 -11.04
N LEU A 453 6.80 12.97 -11.12
CA LEU A 453 6.62 12.20 -12.35
C LEU A 453 5.23 12.47 -13.00
N ILE A 454 4.52 13.53 -12.58
CA ILE A 454 3.16 13.86 -13.05
C ILE A 454 3.18 14.36 -14.48
N GLY A 455 2.64 13.58 -15.41
CA GLY A 455 2.13 14.07 -16.69
C GLY A 455 0.63 14.24 -16.73
N VAL A 456 0.18 15.30 -17.40
CA VAL A 456 -1.24 15.55 -17.66
C VAL A 456 -1.64 14.84 -18.95
N ALA A 457 -2.76 14.11 -18.95
CA ALA A 457 -3.28 13.47 -20.16
C ALA A 457 -3.46 14.49 -21.30
N GLY A 458 -2.95 14.17 -22.49
CA GLY A 458 -3.02 15.03 -23.68
C GLY A 458 -1.93 16.11 -23.77
N GLN A 459 -1.13 16.30 -22.72
CA GLN A 459 0.17 16.97 -22.81
C GLN A 459 1.22 15.86 -22.87
N GLY A 460 2.20 15.94 -23.78
CA GLY A 460 3.30 14.98 -23.81
C GLY A 460 3.83 14.75 -22.40
N LEU A 461 4.06 13.49 -22.03
CA LEU A 461 4.47 13.13 -20.67
C LEU A 461 5.70 13.97 -20.28
N PRO A 462 5.70 14.67 -19.13
CA PRO A 462 6.90 15.26 -18.59
C PRO A 462 7.84 14.13 -18.22
N VAL A 463 8.86 14.01 -19.05
CA VAL A 463 9.96 13.08 -18.86
C VAL A 463 10.80 13.65 -17.72
N VAL A 464 10.73 13.02 -16.55
CA VAL A 464 11.72 13.29 -15.51
C VAL A 464 13.03 12.64 -15.96
N PRO A 465 14.13 13.40 -16.07
CA PRO A 465 15.43 12.83 -16.39
C PRO A 465 15.78 11.76 -15.38
N GLN A 466 16.33 10.64 -15.86
CA GLN A 466 16.86 9.59 -15.01
C GLN A 466 17.74 10.19 -13.89
N PRO A 467 17.54 9.81 -12.61
CA PRO A 467 18.39 10.27 -11.51
C PRO A 467 19.86 10.10 -11.85
N ARG A 468 20.72 11.06 -11.50
CA ARG A 468 22.16 11.00 -11.85
C ARG A 468 22.85 9.72 -11.37
N ALA A 469 22.39 9.13 -10.27
CA ALA A 469 22.89 7.86 -9.74
C ALA A 469 22.48 6.64 -10.59
N GLU A 470 21.42 6.77 -11.39
CA GLU A 470 20.90 5.72 -12.27
C GLU A 470 21.37 5.90 -13.73
N GLN A 471 21.81 7.09 -14.14
CA GLN A 471 22.45 7.32 -15.45
C GLN A 471 23.58 6.33 -15.79
N PRO A 472 24.44 5.91 -14.84
CA PRO A 472 25.43 4.86 -15.07
C PRO A 472 24.84 3.46 -15.25
N ILE A 473 23.63 3.19 -14.71
CA ILE A 473 22.89 1.94 -14.95
C ILE A 473 22.39 1.88 -16.40
N GLY A 474 22.35 3.04 -17.08
CA GLY A 474 22.17 3.17 -18.54
C GLY A 474 23.41 2.82 -19.38
N LEU A 475 24.52 2.43 -18.75
CA LEU A 475 25.56 1.60 -19.34
C LEU A 475 25.41 0.21 -18.72
N ALA A 476 24.98 -0.77 -19.51
CA ALA A 476 24.83 -2.15 -19.03
C ALA A 476 26.08 -2.59 -18.26
N ARG A 477 25.89 -3.15 -17.06
CA ARG A 477 26.98 -3.77 -16.30
C ARG A 477 27.64 -4.82 -17.20
N VAL A 478 28.93 -4.63 -17.49
CA VAL A 478 29.76 -5.67 -18.08
C VAL A 478 29.93 -6.74 -17.00
N GLY A 479 29.17 -7.83 -17.07
CA GLY A 479 29.46 -9.01 -16.26
C GLY A 479 30.84 -9.57 -16.62
N PRO A 480 31.58 -10.19 -15.69
CA PRO A 480 32.85 -10.82 -16.02
C PRO A 480 32.60 -11.93 -17.03
N THR A 481 33.28 -11.85 -18.19
CA THR A 481 33.36 -12.92 -19.17
C THR A 481 33.84 -14.21 -18.46
N PRO A 482 33.17 -15.37 -18.63
CA PRO A 482 33.70 -16.61 -18.09
C PRO A 482 35.04 -16.96 -18.75
N PRO A 483 35.98 -17.60 -18.04
CA PRO A 483 37.26 -17.98 -18.59
C PRO A 483 37.07 -19.05 -19.68
N ARG A 484 37.92 -19.01 -20.71
CA ARG A 484 38.05 -20.08 -21.71
C ARG A 484 38.85 -21.25 -21.16
#